data_AF-A0A2N3F4V8-F1
#
_entry.id   AF-A0A2N3F4V8-F1
#
_cell.length_a   1.000
_cell.length_b   1.000
_cell.length_c   1.000
_cell.angle_alpha   90.00
_cell.angle_beta   90.00
_cell.angle_gamma   90.00
#
_symmetry.space_group_name_H-M   'P 1'
#
loop_
_entity.id
_entity.type
_entity.pdbx_description
1 polymer ?
#
loop_
_entity_poly.entity_id
_entity_poly.type
_entity_poly.pdbx_seq_one_letter_code
_entity_poly.pdbx_strand_id
1 'polypeptide(L)'
;MKMKNLLIAAVVVAALVPATAQAAPNKVRNRDGSVPPKWDLAKPAAEDHPDVAPPSAGGSGDGTNNIAFTYFDDGDIIVTQGTLTGHAGEWDSYYYNGSTYDNCVWSANTTPSNGVQREEPRKYRGYDEAYGLWVPSASTTKRTKARSYCRAQNGEPYNITSLKSDQAHWYCSKLCWSSYKYTAAIDLDGNGGTYVWPIDLVNDGQTAVFARGY
;
A
#
# COMPACT_ATOMS: atom_id res chain seq x y z
N MET A 1 -70.14 13.96 13.03
CA MET A 1 -68.99 13.07 13.21
C MET A 1 -67.80 13.68 12.46
N LYS A 2 -66.76 14.15 13.18
CA LYS A 2 -65.68 14.99 12.61
C LYS A 2 -64.63 14.11 11.89
N MET A 3 -64.41 14.34 10.59
CA MET A 3 -63.24 13.84 9.87
C MET A 3 -62.01 14.66 10.27
N LYS A 4 -60.99 14.01 10.83
CA LYS A 4 -59.65 14.58 11.03
C LYS A 4 -58.80 14.21 9.82
N ASN A 5 -58.41 15.22 9.03
CA ASN A 5 -57.39 15.08 7.99
C ASN A 5 -56.03 14.85 8.66
N LEU A 6 -55.41 13.71 8.39
CA LEU A 6 -54.02 13.44 8.74
C LEU A 6 -53.16 13.63 7.48
N LEU A 7 -52.52 14.79 7.36
CA LEU A 7 -51.46 15.02 6.37
C LEU A 7 -50.20 14.30 6.86
N ILE A 8 -49.84 13.20 6.18
CA ILE A 8 -48.54 12.56 6.36
C ILE A 8 -47.53 13.35 5.52
N ALA A 9 -46.70 14.15 6.18
CA ALA A 9 -45.55 14.78 5.55
C ALA A 9 -44.50 13.70 5.25
N ALA A 10 -44.27 13.42 3.97
CA ALA A 10 -43.16 12.58 3.53
C ALA A 10 -41.86 13.34 3.78
N VAL A 11 -41.14 12.98 4.85
CA VAL A 11 -39.77 13.42 5.07
C VAL A 11 -38.89 12.60 4.13
N VAL A 12 -38.53 13.19 2.99
CA VAL A 12 -37.47 12.66 2.14
C VAL A 12 -36.16 12.95 2.86
N VAL A 13 -35.66 11.95 3.58
CA VAL A 13 -34.28 11.95 4.06
C VAL A 13 -33.40 11.75 2.83
N ALA A 14 -32.93 12.85 2.24
CA ALA A 14 -31.85 12.80 1.27
C ALA A 14 -30.65 12.16 1.98
N ALA A 15 -30.31 10.93 1.57
CA ALA A 15 -29.08 10.29 2.01
C ALA A 15 -27.92 11.22 1.63
N LEU A 16 -27.22 11.72 2.65
CA LEU A 16 -25.93 12.37 2.49
C LEU A 16 -24.98 11.36 1.85
N VAL A 17 -24.69 11.56 0.57
CA VAL A 17 -23.59 10.87 -0.12
C VAL A 17 -22.30 11.43 0.47
N PRO A 18 -21.47 10.65 1.19
CA PRO A 18 -20.19 11.17 1.63
C PRO A 18 -19.27 11.33 0.43
N ALA A 19 -18.59 12.47 0.42
CA ALA A 19 -17.37 12.86 -0.29
C ALA A 19 -16.96 12.06 -1.55
N THR A 20 -16.89 12.77 -2.67
CA THR A 20 -16.22 12.35 -3.90
C THR A 20 -14.81 11.84 -3.59
N ALA A 21 -14.57 10.55 -3.79
CA ALA A 21 -13.22 10.02 -3.92
C ALA A 21 -12.49 10.86 -4.98
N GLN A 22 -11.33 11.40 -4.65
CA GLN A 22 -10.43 12.01 -5.62
C GLN A 22 -10.23 11.00 -6.76
N ALA A 23 -10.58 11.35 -8.00
CA ALA A 23 -10.34 10.47 -9.13
C ALA A 23 -8.86 10.12 -9.16
N ALA A 24 -8.56 8.85 -8.91
CA ALA A 24 -7.20 8.43 -8.68
C ALA A 24 -6.37 8.53 -9.97
N PRO A 25 -5.06 8.80 -9.85
CA PRO A 25 -4.18 8.95 -10.99
C PRO A 25 -4.02 7.60 -11.70
N ASN A 26 -4.76 7.40 -12.79
CA ASN A 26 -4.62 6.23 -13.64
C ASN A 26 -3.24 6.20 -14.31
N LYS A 27 -2.24 5.64 -13.61
CA LYS A 27 -0.93 5.33 -14.17
C LYS A 27 -1.09 4.28 -15.25
N VAL A 28 -0.71 4.64 -16.47
CA VAL A 28 -0.80 3.82 -17.69
C VAL A 28 0.52 3.89 -18.44
N ARG A 29 0.87 2.78 -19.11
CA ARG A 29 2.01 2.73 -20.03
C ARG A 29 1.72 3.58 -21.28
N ASN A 30 2.78 4.04 -21.95
CA ASN A 30 2.68 4.65 -23.26
C ASN A 30 2.13 3.64 -24.29
N ARG A 31 1.71 4.13 -25.46
CA ARG A 31 1.17 3.28 -26.54
C ARG A 31 2.17 2.25 -27.06
N ASP A 32 3.46 2.55 -26.96
CA ASP A 32 4.58 1.67 -27.31
C ASP A 32 4.95 0.68 -26.18
N GLY A 33 4.24 0.73 -25.05
CA GLY A 33 4.54 -0.05 -23.85
C GLY A 33 5.65 0.55 -22.97
N SER A 34 6.28 1.66 -23.30
CA SER A 34 7.25 2.25 -22.35
C SER A 34 6.54 2.78 -21.09
N VAL A 35 7.24 2.78 -19.96
CA VAL A 35 6.78 3.44 -18.73
C VAL A 35 7.00 4.95 -18.93
N PRO A 36 5.98 5.81 -18.74
CA PRO A 36 6.19 7.25 -18.88
C PRO A 36 7.24 7.77 -17.89
N PRO A 37 8.17 8.66 -18.29
CA PRO A 37 9.26 9.11 -17.40
C PRO A 37 8.81 9.69 -16.06
N LYS A 38 7.65 10.36 -16.02
CA LYS A 38 7.06 10.87 -14.76
C LYS A 38 6.69 9.77 -13.75
N TRP A 39 6.53 8.53 -14.22
CA TRP A 39 6.19 7.35 -13.45
C TRP A 39 7.35 6.34 -13.39
N ASP A 40 8.55 6.76 -13.78
CA ASP A 40 9.75 5.93 -13.85
C ASP A 40 10.96 6.71 -13.34
N LEU A 41 10.84 7.21 -12.11
CA LEU A 41 11.94 7.83 -11.39
C LEU A 41 13.04 6.79 -11.16
N ALA A 42 14.29 7.25 -11.11
CA ALA A 42 15.43 6.38 -10.82
C ALA A 42 15.19 5.57 -9.54
N LYS A 43 15.62 4.31 -9.52
CA LYS A 43 15.66 3.48 -8.31
C LYS A 43 16.89 3.84 -7.47
N PRO A 44 16.91 3.59 -6.15
CA PRO A 44 18.15 3.65 -5.39
C PRO A 44 19.11 2.58 -5.89
N ALA A 45 20.39 2.68 -5.50
CA ALA A 45 21.31 1.58 -5.75
C ALA A 45 20.78 0.33 -5.01
N ALA A 46 20.84 -0.82 -5.67
CA ALA A 46 20.53 -2.07 -5.00
C ALA A 46 21.61 -2.35 -3.95
N GLU A 47 21.19 -2.61 -2.72
CA GLU A 47 22.07 -3.03 -1.64
C GLU A 47 21.78 -4.49 -1.32
N ASP A 48 22.84 -5.28 -1.13
CA ASP A 48 22.72 -6.65 -0.67
C ASP A 48 22.26 -6.67 0.79
N HIS A 49 21.26 -7.47 1.10
CA HIS A 49 20.80 -7.72 2.46
C HIS A 49 20.69 -9.23 2.71
N PRO A 50 20.88 -9.69 3.96
CA PRO A 50 20.84 -11.11 4.27
C PRO A 50 19.44 -11.70 4.03
N ASP A 51 19.37 -12.93 3.51
CA ASP A 51 18.14 -13.71 3.42
C ASP A 51 17.77 -14.33 4.79
N VAL A 52 17.71 -13.48 5.81
CA VAL A 52 17.45 -13.87 7.20
C VAL A 52 16.56 -12.81 7.83
N ALA A 53 15.41 -13.21 8.37
CA ALA A 53 14.57 -12.29 9.13
C ALA A 53 15.32 -11.71 10.33
N PRO A 54 15.17 -10.41 10.62
CA PRO A 54 15.70 -9.84 11.85
C PRO A 54 14.98 -10.43 13.08
N PRO A 55 15.62 -10.37 14.27
CA PRO A 55 14.99 -10.84 15.52
C PRO A 55 13.69 -10.13 15.86
N SER A 56 13.57 -8.88 15.41
CA SER A 56 12.38 -8.04 15.52
C SER A 56 12.35 -7.06 14.36
N ALA A 57 11.16 -6.81 13.83
CA ALA A 57 10.89 -5.67 12.97
C ALA A 57 9.56 -5.04 13.40
N GLY A 58 9.41 -3.75 13.11
CA GLY A 58 8.29 -2.95 13.57
C GLY A 58 8.79 -1.72 14.33
N GLY A 59 7.99 -0.65 14.28
CA GLY A 59 8.36 0.63 14.89
C GLY A 59 7.82 1.82 14.11
N SER A 60 8.14 3.01 14.61
CA SER A 60 8.10 4.24 13.82
C SER A 60 9.46 4.38 13.13
N GLY A 61 9.52 5.07 11.98
CA GLY A 61 10.82 5.45 11.45
C GLY A 61 11.56 6.38 12.41
N ASP A 62 12.85 6.54 12.18
CA ASP A 62 13.81 7.33 12.97
C ASP A 62 14.23 8.64 12.29
N GLY A 63 13.53 9.02 11.22
CA GLY A 63 13.88 10.14 10.37
C GLY A 63 12.69 10.99 9.97
N THR A 64 12.88 11.78 8.91
CA THR A 64 11.78 12.52 8.27
C THR A 64 11.99 12.59 6.78
N ASN A 65 10.91 12.41 6.01
CA ASN A 65 10.91 12.66 4.57
C ASN A 65 9.69 13.46 4.10
N ASN A 66 9.78 13.96 2.86
CA ASN A 66 8.77 14.84 2.27
C ASN A 66 7.86 14.19 1.20
N ILE A 67 7.69 12.86 1.19
CA ILE A 67 6.93 12.18 0.13
C ILE A 67 5.50 12.75 -0.03
N ALA A 68 5.11 12.97 -1.28
CA ALA A 68 3.78 13.41 -1.67
C ALA A 68 2.86 12.21 -1.96
N PHE A 69 1.65 12.24 -1.40
CA PHE A 69 0.67 11.15 -1.56
C PHE A 69 -0.32 11.37 -2.72
N THR A 70 -0.24 12.52 -3.39
CA THR A 70 -1.19 12.95 -4.43
C THR A 70 -1.29 11.98 -5.62
N TYR A 71 -0.23 11.19 -5.85
CA TYR A 71 -0.16 10.29 -7.00
C TYR A 71 -0.40 8.80 -6.70
N PHE A 72 -0.76 8.46 -5.46
CA PHE A 72 -1.07 7.09 -5.07
C PHE A 72 -2.51 6.70 -5.48
N ASP A 73 -2.67 5.43 -5.84
CA ASP A 73 -3.89 4.76 -6.25
C ASP A 73 -3.88 3.30 -5.76
N ASP A 74 -5.02 2.61 -5.92
CA ASP A 74 -5.21 1.21 -5.57
C ASP A 74 -4.04 0.33 -6.04
N GLY A 75 -3.47 -0.42 -5.10
CA GLY A 75 -2.42 -1.40 -5.35
C GLY A 75 -1.03 -0.80 -5.53
N ASP A 76 -0.88 0.52 -5.51
CA ASP A 76 0.45 1.10 -5.37
C ASP A 76 1.05 0.74 -4.01
N ILE A 77 2.36 0.61 -3.96
CA ILE A 77 3.07 0.23 -2.75
C ILE A 77 3.84 1.46 -2.28
N ILE A 78 3.68 1.83 -1.02
CA ILE A 78 4.58 2.76 -0.35
C ILE A 78 5.65 1.95 0.40
N VAL A 79 6.91 2.32 0.21
CA VAL A 79 8.06 1.70 0.86
C VAL A 79 8.88 2.78 1.54
N THR A 80 9.42 2.51 2.72
CA THR A 80 10.36 3.40 3.42
C THR A 80 11.67 2.69 3.75
N GLN A 81 12.74 3.48 3.87
CA GLN A 81 14.09 3.07 4.28
C GLN A 81 14.61 4.00 5.40
N GLY A 82 15.76 3.68 5.98
CA GLY A 82 16.38 4.46 7.07
C GLY A 82 16.49 3.69 8.39
N THR A 83 15.66 2.66 8.57
CA THR A 83 15.81 1.70 9.68
C THR A 83 16.43 0.39 9.20
N LEU A 84 16.73 -0.52 10.14
CA LEU A 84 17.28 -1.86 9.84
C LEU A 84 16.52 -2.62 8.75
N THR A 85 15.20 -2.44 8.66
CA THR A 85 14.34 -3.19 7.73
C THR A 85 13.60 -2.31 6.74
N GLY A 86 13.44 -1.02 7.05
CA GLY A 86 12.42 -0.20 6.40
C GLY A 86 10.99 -0.65 6.76
N HIS A 87 10.02 -0.18 5.97
CA HIS A 87 8.61 -0.56 6.10
C HIS A 87 7.91 -0.51 4.74
N ALA A 88 6.79 -1.20 4.61
CA ALA A 88 6.01 -1.21 3.36
C ALA A 88 4.50 -1.24 3.63
N GLY A 89 3.71 -0.86 2.65
CA GLY A 89 2.27 -1.04 2.67
C GLY A 89 1.64 -0.75 1.32
N GLU A 90 0.44 -1.28 1.13
CA GLU A 90 -0.30 -1.16 -0.13
C GLU A 90 -1.45 -0.16 0.00
N TRP A 91 -1.54 0.75 -0.96
CA TRP A 91 -2.47 1.86 -0.94
C TRP A 91 -3.89 1.43 -1.31
N ASP A 92 -4.85 1.92 -0.55
CA ASP A 92 -6.29 1.76 -0.75
C ASP A 92 -6.93 3.12 -1.00
N SER A 93 -7.11 3.47 -2.29
CA SER A 93 -7.60 4.81 -2.66
C SER A 93 -9.05 5.04 -2.24
N TYR A 94 -9.80 3.97 -1.92
CA TYR A 94 -11.14 4.08 -1.35
C TYR A 94 -11.17 4.78 0.02
N TYR A 95 -10.10 4.65 0.81
CA TYR A 95 -10.04 5.24 2.15
C TYR A 95 -9.26 6.57 2.20
N TYR A 96 -8.70 7.03 1.09
CA TYR A 96 -7.92 8.26 1.03
C TYR A 96 -8.76 9.46 0.58
N ASN A 97 -8.96 10.42 1.48
CA ASN A 97 -9.71 11.66 1.26
C ASN A 97 -8.78 12.88 1.12
N GLY A 98 -7.51 12.66 0.84
CA GLY A 98 -6.51 13.73 0.75
C GLY A 98 -5.85 14.10 2.08
N SER A 99 -6.11 13.36 3.16
CA SER A 99 -5.52 13.61 4.48
C SER A 99 -4.41 12.62 4.79
N THR A 100 -3.32 13.11 5.40
CA THR A 100 -2.23 12.24 5.87
C THR A 100 -2.59 11.43 7.12
N TYR A 101 -3.78 11.67 7.67
CA TYR A 101 -4.36 10.94 8.80
C TYR A 101 -5.39 9.88 8.36
N ASP A 102 -5.64 9.75 7.05
CA ASP A 102 -6.55 8.74 6.55
C ASP A 102 -5.94 7.34 6.75
N ASN A 103 -6.68 6.42 7.36
CA ASN A 103 -6.22 5.04 7.50
C ASN A 103 -6.45 4.30 6.17
N CYS A 104 -5.53 4.47 5.22
CA CYS A 104 -5.68 4.04 3.83
C CYS A 104 -4.54 3.18 3.30
N VAL A 105 -3.54 2.83 4.12
CA VAL A 105 -2.43 1.97 3.70
C VAL A 105 -2.51 0.63 4.41
N TRP A 106 -2.73 -0.46 3.68
CA TRP A 106 -2.72 -1.80 4.24
C TRP A 106 -1.29 -2.28 4.51
N SER A 107 -1.01 -2.65 5.75
CA SER A 107 0.30 -3.18 6.14
C SER A 107 0.17 -4.16 7.31
N ALA A 108 1.13 -5.06 7.45
CA ALA A 108 1.28 -5.90 8.63
C ALA A 108 2.35 -5.28 9.55
N ASN A 109 1.96 -4.99 10.79
CA ASN A 109 2.82 -4.33 11.77
C ASN A 109 2.46 -4.76 13.19
N THR A 110 3.24 -4.30 14.17
CA THR A 110 2.97 -4.49 15.60
C THR A 110 2.27 -3.29 16.24
N THR A 111 2.26 -2.13 15.56
CA THR A 111 1.71 -0.86 16.07
C THR A 111 0.83 -0.18 15.03
N PRO A 112 -0.39 0.27 15.39
CA PRO A 112 -1.02 0.22 16.73
C PRO A 112 -1.55 -1.16 17.15
N SER A 113 -1.74 -2.07 16.19
CA SER A 113 -2.26 -3.42 16.41
C SER A 113 -1.21 -4.45 16.00
N ASN A 114 -1.19 -5.61 16.64
CA ASN A 114 -0.36 -6.74 16.21
C ASN A 114 -1.08 -7.53 15.11
N GLY A 115 -0.75 -7.25 13.85
CA GLY A 115 -1.36 -7.89 12.69
C GLY A 115 -1.45 -6.99 11.45
N VAL A 116 -2.18 -7.48 10.46
CA VAL A 116 -2.56 -6.70 9.27
C VAL A 116 -3.60 -5.65 9.66
N GLN A 117 -3.33 -4.40 9.30
CA GLN A 117 -4.16 -3.25 9.63
C GLN A 117 -4.04 -2.17 8.56
N ARG A 118 -4.86 -1.13 8.67
CA ARG A 118 -4.65 0.11 7.93
C ARG A 118 -3.79 1.07 8.76
N GLU A 119 -2.87 1.73 8.09
CA GLU A 119 -1.98 2.74 8.64
C GLU A 119 -2.21 4.09 7.97
N GLU A 120 -1.77 5.16 8.63
CA GLU A 120 -1.85 6.54 8.16
C GLU A 120 -0.67 6.89 7.24
N PRO A 121 -0.86 7.58 6.11
CA PRO A 121 0.23 8.01 5.23
C PRO A 121 1.34 8.77 5.95
N ARG A 122 1.00 9.60 6.94
CA ARG A 122 2.01 10.36 7.71
C ARG A 122 3.03 9.47 8.41
N LYS A 123 2.70 8.22 8.76
CA LYS A 123 3.66 7.29 9.38
C LYS A 123 4.87 7.07 8.48
N TYR A 124 4.65 7.00 7.17
CA TYR A 124 5.70 6.78 6.18
C TYR A 124 6.61 8.01 6.01
N ARG A 125 6.20 9.20 6.46
CA ARG A 125 7.07 10.38 6.54
C ARG A 125 8.01 10.38 7.73
N GLY A 126 7.86 9.46 8.69
CA GLY A 126 8.74 9.35 9.84
C GLY A 126 10.04 8.59 9.55
N TYR A 127 10.31 8.25 8.29
CA TYR A 127 11.51 7.51 7.86
C TYR A 127 12.43 8.43 7.08
N ASP A 128 13.71 8.08 6.95
CA ASP A 128 14.68 8.88 6.17
C ASP A 128 14.29 8.98 4.70
N GLU A 129 13.81 7.88 4.12
CA GLU A 129 13.43 7.85 2.71
C GLU A 129 12.09 7.16 2.53
N ALA A 130 11.36 7.57 1.49
CA ALA A 130 10.13 6.92 1.06
C ALA A 130 10.01 6.86 -0.46
N TYR A 131 9.39 5.78 -0.95
CA TYR A 131 9.20 5.47 -2.36
C TYR A 131 7.73 5.12 -2.61
N GLY A 132 7.13 5.72 -3.62
CA GLY A 132 5.87 5.27 -4.20
C GLY A 132 6.15 4.39 -5.41
N LEU A 133 5.68 3.15 -5.36
CA LEU A 133 5.90 2.13 -6.39
C LEU A 133 4.59 1.75 -7.06
N TRP A 134 4.64 1.52 -8.37
CA TRP A 134 3.54 0.91 -9.10
C TRP A 134 4.07 -0.25 -9.95
N VAL A 135 3.17 -1.14 -10.36
CA VAL A 135 3.50 -2.32 -11.19
C VAL A 135 3.02 -2.09 -12.62
N PRO A 136 3.88 -1.67 -13.57
CA PRO A 136 3.43 -1.23 -14.90
C PRO A 136 2.80 -2.35 -15.74
N SER A 137 3.19 -3.60 -15.50
CA SER A 137 2.62 -4.79 -16.16
C SER A 137 1.22 -5.17 -15.63
N ALA A 138 0.80 -4.62 -14.49
CA ALA A 138 -0.51 -4.83 -13.92
C ALA A 138 -1.53 -3.83 -14.50
N SER A 139 -2.67 -4.35 -14.98
CA SER A 139 -3.82 -3.49 -15.29
C SER A 139 -4.40 -2.88 -14.02
N THR A 140 -5.19 -1.81 -14.14
CA THR A 140 -5.93 -1.23 -13.01
C THR A 140 -6.73 -2.28 -12.25
N THR A 141 -7.40 -3.21 -12.95
CA THR A 141 -8.11 -4.33 -12.31
C THR A 141 -7.20 -5.25 -11.51
N LYS A 142 -5.98 -5.55 -11.98
CA LYS A 142 -5.01 -6.37 -11.23
C LYS A 142 -4.55 -5.65 -9.97
N ARG A 143 -4.27 -4.34 -10.05
CA ARG A 143 -3.88 -3.54 -8.88
C ARG A 143 -5.02 -3.43 -7.85
N THR A 144 -6.26 -3.22 -8.28
CA THR A 144 -7.44 -3.27 -7.38
C THR A 144 -7.61 -4.63 -6.72
N LYS A 145 -7.30 -5.74 -7.42
CA LYS A 145 -7.32 -7.09 -6.83
C LYS A 145 -6.22 -7.29 -5.80
N ALA A 146 -5.00 -6.81 -6.07
CA ALA A 146 -3.91 -6.82 -5.10
C ALA A 146 -4.33 -6.07 -3.82
N ARG A 147 -4.85 -4.84 -3.97
CA ARG A 147 -5.44 -4.07 -2.86
C ARG A 147 -6.49 -4.85 -2.08
N SER A 148 -7.40 -5.49 -2.80
CA SER A 148 -8.48 -6.27 -2.18
C SER A 148 -7.95 -7.49 -1.43
N TYR A 149 -6.84 -8.08 -1.88
CA TYR A 149 -6.15 -9.16 -1.17
C TYR A 149 -5.62 -8.68 0.17
N CYS A 150 -4.89 -7.56 0.21
CA CYS A 150 -4.39 -7.00 1.46
C CYS A 150 -5.53 -6.70 2.45
N ARG A 151 -6.63 -6.13 1.94
CA ARG A 151 -7.85 -5.89 2.73
C ARG A 151 -8.47 -7.17 3.30
N ALA A 152 -8.45 -8.27 2.56
CA ALA A 152 -9.00 -9.54 3.01
C ALA A 152 -8.22 -10.13 4.21
N GLN A 153 -6.95 -9.77 4.36
CA GLN A 153 -6.11 -10.24 5.48
C GLN A 153 -6.23 -9.38 6.74
N ASN A 154 -7.14 -8.39 6.79
CA ASN A 154 -7.29 -7.53 7.95
C ASN A 154 -7.47 -8.33 9.26
N GLY A 155 -6.57 -8.10 10.22
CA GLY A 155 -6.55 -8.79 11.51
C GLY A 155 -5.71 -10.07 11.56
N GLU A 156 -5.24 -10.58 10.42
CA GLU A 156 -4.34 -11.73 10.39
C GLU A 156 -3.01 -11.41 11.09
N PRO A 157 -2.38 -12.40 11.76
CA PRO A 157 -1.29 -12.16 12.69
C PRO A 157 0.00 -11.71 12.00
N TYR A 158 0.73 -10.84 12.69
CA TYR A 158 2.05 -10.42 12.26
C TYR A 158 3.13 -11.40 12.73
N ASN A 159 4.07 -11.74 11.85
CA ASN A 159 5.27 -12.49 12.18
C ASN A 159 6.40 -12.22 11.17
N ILE A 160 7.42 -11.48 11.60
CA ILE A 160 8.58 -11.15 10.75
C ILE A 160 9.43 -12.37 10.38
N THR A 161 9.44 -13.41 11.21
CA THR A 161 10.24 -14.62 10.96
C THR A 161 9.48 -15.65 10.11
N SER A 162 8.25 -15.34 9.67
CA SER A 162 7.51 -16.23 8.78
C SER A 162 8.17 -16.26 7.40
N LEU A 163 8.31 -17.44 6.79
CA LEU A 163 8.84 -17.52 5.43
C LEU A 163 7.85 -16.88 4.45
N LYS A 164 8.29 -16.40 3.28
CA LYS A 164 7.36 -15.83 2.29
C LYS A 164 6.28 -16.82 1.83
N SER A 165 6.55 -18.13 1.93
CA SER A 165 5.60 -19.21 1.61
C SER A 165 4.50 -19.45 2.65
N ASP A 166 4.66 -18.96 3.88
CA ASP A 166 3.64 -19.04 4.93
C ASP A 166 2.49 -18.08 4.58
N GLN A 167 1.25 -18.55 4.51
CA GLN A 167 0.08 -17.70 4.20
C GLN A 167 -0.78 -17.40 5.42
N ALA A 168 -0.38 -17.83 6.62
CA ALA A 168 -1.08 -17.59 7.87
C ALA A 168 -0.51 -16.41 8.67
N HIS A 169 0.72 -15.98 8.37
CA HIS A 169 1.34 -14.85 9.07
C HIS A 169 1.98 -13.85 8.11
N TRP A 170 1.97 -12.58 8.51
CA TRP A 170 2.33 -11.48 7.64
C TRP A 170 3.44 -10.61 8.21
N TYR A 171 4.25 -10.05 7.34
CA TYR A 171 5.02 -8.84 7.60
C TYR A 171 4.83 -7.88 6.41
N CYS A 172 5.21 -6.61 6.60
CA CYS A 172 4.80 -5.51 5.76
C CYS A 172 5.05 -5.74 4.26
N SER A 173 6.27 -6.08 3.88
CA SER A 173 6.67 -6.34 2.49
C SER A 173 6.12 -7.65 1.91
N LYS A 174 6.04 -8.73 2.71
CA LYS A 174 5.43 -9.99 2.28
C LYS A 174 3.95 -9.85 1.96
N LEU A 175 3.22 -9.01 2.70
CA LEU A 175 1.82 -8.72 2.40
C LEU A 175 1.67 -8.13 0.98
N CYS A 176 2.50 -7.13 0.65
CA CYS A 176 2.52 -6.48 -0.66
C CYS A 176 3.01 -7.43 -1.78
N TRP A 177 4.02 -8.25 -1.52
CA TRP A 177 4.47 -9.26 -2.48
C TRP A 177 3.38 -10.31 -2.74
N SER A 178 2.74 -10.80 -1.69
CA SER A 178 1.72 -11.85 -1.78
C SER A 178 0.48 -11.38 -2.54
N SER A 179 0.08 -10.11 -2.35
CA SER A 179 -1.07 -9.54 -3.06
C SER A 179 -0.89 -9.64 -4.57
N TYR A 180 0.28 -9.28 -5.10
CA TYR A 180 0.60 -9.36 -6.53
C TYR A 180 0.87 -10.79 -6.99
N LYS A 181 1.58 -11.58 -6.19
CA LYS A 181 1.90 -12.97 -6.52
C LYS A 181 0.62 -13.78 -6.75
N TYR A 182 -0.33 -13.70 -5.83
CA TYR A 182 -1.51 -14.56 -5.84
C TYR A 182 -2.69 -14.00 -6.64
N THR A 183 -2.79 -12.68 -6.82
CA THR A 183 -3.92 -12.09 -7.59
C THR A 183 -3.60 -11.73 -9.04
N ALA A 184 -2.31 -11.52 -9.35
CA ALA A 184 -1.87 -11.03 -10.66
C ALA A 184 -0.84 -11.94 -11.34
N ALA A 185 -0.35 -12.97 -10.64
CA ALA A 185 0.76 -13.83 -11.06
C ALA A 185 2.05 -13.04 -11.38
N ILE A 186 2.30 -11.99 -10.60
CA ILE A 186 3.47 -11.11 -10.72
C ILE A 186 4.34 -11.30 -9.48
N ASP A 187 5.58 -11.72 -9.69
CA ASP A 187 6.56 -11.89 -8.62
C ASP A 187 7.34 -10.59 -8.40
N LEU A 188 7.21 -9.98 -7.22
CA LEU A 188 7.87 -8.71 -6.87
C LEU A 188 9.10 -8.90 -5.98
N ASP A 189 9.61 -10.13 -5.93
CA ASP A 189 10.82 -10.47 -5.18
C ASP A 189 11.99 -10.61 -6.16
N GLY A 190 12.77 -9.53 -6.27
CA GLY A 190 13.85 -9.43 -7.25
C GLY A 190 15.05 -10.33 -6.97
N ASN A 191 15.23 -10.82 -5.74
CA ASN A 191 16.36 -11.66 -5.35
C ASN A 191 16.00 -13.15 -5.23
N GLY A 192 14.70 -13.46 -5.10
CA GLY A 192 14.18 -14.83 -5.07
C GLY A 192 14.39 -15.59 -3.76
N GLY A 193 14.81 -14.90 -2.70
CA GLY A 193 15.14 -15.45 -1.38
C GLY A 193 13.95 -16.01 -0.61
N THR A 194 14.18 -16.36 0.65
CA THR A 194 13.16 -16.91 1.55
C THR A 194 12.29 -15.81 2.16
N TYR A 195 12.85 -14.60 2.27
CA TYR A 195 12.18 -13.41 2.77
C TYR A 195 12.10 -12.34 1.68
N VAL A 196 11.11 -11.46 1.79
CA VAL A 196 10.97 -10.30 0.91
C VAL A 196 11.20 -9.05 1.74
N TRP A 197 12.29 -8.33 1.52
CA TRP A 197 12.55 -7.08 2.21
C TRP A 197 11.80 -5.93 1.55
N PRO A 198 11.50 -4.84 2.28
CA PRO A 198 10.94 -3.64 1.66
C PRO A 198 11.79 -3.13 0.49
N ILE A 199 13.13 -3.20 0.58
CA ILE A 199 14.02 -2.79 -0.50
C ILE A 199 13.93 -3.71 -1.74
N ASP A 200 13.60 -5.00 -1.57
CA ASP A 200 13.39 -5.92 -2.71
C ASP A 200 12.26 -5.41 -3.61
N LEU A 201 11.16 -4.92 -3.02
CA LEU A 201 10.04 -4.35 -3.77
C LEU A 201 10.48 -3.14 -4.60
N VAL A 202 11.37 -2.32 -4.05
CA VAL A 202 11.91 -1.14 -4.75
C VAL A 202 12.81 -1.57 -5.91
N ASN A 203 13.65 -2.57 -5.70
CA ASN A 203 14.66 -3.02 -6.68
C ASN A 203 14.09 -3.96 -7.76
N ASP A 204 12.94 -4.59 -7.51
CA ASP A 204 12.33 -5.56 -8.42
C ASP A 204 12.04 -4.98 -9.83
N GLY A 205 12.41 -5.72 -10.89
CA GLY A 205 12.28 -5.24 -12.28
C GLY A 205 10.84 -5.00 -12.75
N GLN A 206 9.83 -5.47 -12.00
CA GLN A 206 8.42 -5.27 -12.32
C GLN A 206 7.80 -4.07 -11.60
N THR A 207 8.53 -3.41 -10.70
CA THR A 207 8.10 -2.15 -10.08
C THR A 207 8.76 -0.95 -10.75
N ALA A 208 8.05 0.17 -10.79
CA ALA A 208 8.59 1.47 -11.18
C ALA A 208 8.31 2.50 -10.09
N VAL A 209 9.26 3.41 -9.85
CA VAL A 209 9.14 4.46 -8.84
C VAL A 209 8.41 5.65 -9.45
N PHE A 210 7.31 6.09 -8.86
CA PHE A 210 6.57 7.27 -9.33
C PHE A 210 6.62 8.45 -8.35
N ALA A 211 7.01 8.20 -7.10
CA ALA A 211 7.17 9.22 -6.07
C ALA A 211 8.36 8.89 -5.18
N ARG A 212 9.00 9.92 -4.65
CA ARG A 212 10.13 9.83 -3.73
C ARG A 212 10.01 10.91 -2.66
N GLY A 213 10.52 10.61 -1.47
CA GLY A 213 10.78 11.59 -0.43
C GLY A 213 12.10 11.28 0.26
N TYR A 214 12.81 12.34 0.63
CA TYR A 214 14.00 12.37 1.48
C TYR A 214 13.81 13.43 2.57
#